data_AF-A0ABD4AD52-F1
#
_entry.id   AF-A0ABD4AD52-F1
#
_cell.length_a   1.000
_cell.length_b   1.000
_cell.length_c   1.000
_cell.angle_alpha   90.00
_cell.angle_beta   90.00
_cell.angle_gamma   90.00
#
_symmetry.space_group_name_H-M   'P 1'
#
loop_
_entity.id
_entity.type
_entity.pdbx_description
1 polymer ?
#
loop_
_entity_poly.entity_id
_entity_poly.type
_entity_poly.pdbx_seq_one_letter_code
_entity_poly.pdbx_strand_id
1 'polypeptide(L)'
;MDDATKRMSKILTSTVNRNSTPSSPSPEEPQDSKQPSESGKKFPWATSLVAFLVGIGAASCGETKPTESHEYKNLSAKYSDTQNELQRMRMELDSAKSDLKTASQKADMWDKEQEEKKAAEEKAAKEKAEQEKAEQERVEREKAEQEKAAQQAAQQAQQQAQQQIQQRSQMSAPAPDTYAYYQNCDAVRAAGRAPLYAGQPGYRSALDRDHDGIACE
;
A
#
# COMPACT_ATOMS: atom_id res chain seq x y z
N MET A 1 -11.37 -8.54 37.68
CA MET A 1 -10.79 -9.49 36.69
C MET A 1 -10.34 -8.67 35.48
N ASP A 2 -9.48 -7.66 35.54
CA ASP A 2 -8.19 -7.44 36.19
C ASP A 2 -7.08 -8.43 35.81
N ASP A 3 -6.10 -7.86 35.09
CA ASP A 3 -4.67 -8.18 35.02
C ASP A 3 -4.16 -9.37 34.18
N ALA A 4 -4.98 -10.30 33.70
CA ALA A 4 -4.45 -11.44 32.93
C ALA A 4 -4.17 -11.14 31.44
N THR A 5 -4.94 -10.25 30.81
CA THR A 5 -4.92 -10.12 29.33
C THR A 5 -3.89 -9.11 28.81
N LYS A 6 -3.38 -8.20 29.65
CA LYS A 6 -2.44 -7.14 29.22
C LYS A 6 -0.96 -7.55 29.29
N ARG A 7 -0.64 -8.67 29.94
CA ARG A 7 0.74 -9.21 30.02
C ARG A 7 1.10 -10.20 28.90
N MET A 8 0.13 -10.74 28.18
CA MET A 8 0.38 -11.71 27.10
C MET A 8 0.86 -11.07 25.78
N SER A 9 0.70 -9.75 25.59
CA SER A 9 1.17 -9.03 24.39
C SER A 9 2.63 -8.56 24.44
N LYS A 10 3.38 -8.85 25.53
CA LYS A 10 4.76 -8.36 25.70
C LYS A 10 5.84 -9.43 25.73
N ILE A 11 5.49 -10.69 25.45
CA ILE A 11 6.44 -11.83 25.46
C ILE A 11 6.68 -12.43 24.05
N LEU A 12 5.97 -11.98 23.00
CA LEU A 12 6.10 -12.56 21.66
C LEU A 12 6.97 -11.76 20.66
N THR A 13 7.75 -10.78 21.11
CA THR A 13 8.62 -9.95 20.24
C THR A 13 10.10 -10.04 20.56
N SER A 14 10.60 -11.19 21.03
CA SER A 14 12.05 -11.35 21.22
C SER A 14 12.59 -12.76 20.91
N THR A 15 12.27 -13.28 19.72
CA THR A 15 13.02 -14.37 19.07
C THR A 15 12.72 -14.22 17.58
N VAL A 16 13.60 -13.78 16.70
CA VAL A 16 14.83 -14.44 16.25
C VAL A 16 15.61 -13.39 15.43
N ASN A 17 16.75 -12.92 15.94
CA ASN A 17 17.78 -12.31 15.10
C ASN A 17 18.76 -13.43 14.72
N ARG A 18 18.52 -14.08 13.58
CA ARG A 18 19.46 -15.03 12.97
C ARG A 18 20.23 -14.28 11.90
N ASN A 19 21.23 -13.52 12.32
CA ASN A 19 22.29 -13.06 11.44
C ASN A 19 23.62 -13.53 12.04
N SER A 20 23.94 -14.79 11.77
CA SER A 20 25.25 -15.38 12.06
C SER A 20 25.51 -16.43 10.99
N THR A 21 26.00 -15.95 9.86
CA THR A 21 26.81 -16.70 8.90
C THR A 21 28.09 -17.15 9.60
N PRO A 22 28.38 -18.45 9.72
CA PRO A 22 29.74 -18.89 9.95
C PRO A 22 30.49 -18.86 8.62
N SER A 23 31.38 -17.89 8.48
CA SER A 23 32.40 -17.86 7.43
C SER A 23 33.33 -19.06 7.63
N SER A 24 33.19 -20.09 6.79
CA SER A 24 34.22 -21.12 6.64
C SER A 24 35.42 -20.53 5.86
N PRO A 25 36.67 -20.83 6.27
CA PRO A 25 37.85 -20.37 5.57
C PRO A 25 38.03 -21.12 4.24
N SER A 26 38.30 -20.35 3.18
CA SER A 26 38.82 -20.86 1.91
C SER A 26 40.19 -21.52 2.11
N PRO A 27 40.52 -22.59 1.36
CA PRO A 27 41.90 -23.05 1.26
C PRO A 27 42.73 -22.04 0.46
N GLU A 28 43.86 -21.63 1.03
CA GLU A 28 44.94 -20.92 0.36
C GLU A 28 45.41 -21.72 -0.86
N GLU A 29 45.22 -21.14 -2.04
CA GLU A 29 45.92 -21.47 -3.25
C GLU A 29 47.21 -20.61 -3.27
N PRO A 30 48.42 -21.18 -3.26
CA PRO A 30 49.62 -20.42 -3.53
C PRO A 30 49.69 -20.12 -5.02
N GLN A 31 49.34 -18.89 -5.38
CA GLN A 31 49.79 -18.30 -6.62
C GLN A 31 51.31 -18.09 -6.59
N ASP A 32 51.87 -18.16 -7.79
CA ASP A 32 53.04 -17.43 -8.27
C ASP A 32 54.25 -18.31 -8.59
N SER A 33 54.41 -18.64 -9.87
CA SER A 33 55.62 -18.22 -10.59
C SER A 33 55.55 -18.52 -12.10
N LYS A 34 55.51 -17.43 -12.87
CA LYS A 34 56.16 -17.25 -14.18
C LYS A 34 55.77 -18.18 -15.34
N GLN A 35 54.88 -17.64 -16.18
CA GLN A 35 55.05 -17.71 -17.62
C GLN A 35 56.43 -17.12 -18.04
N PRO A 36 57.04 -17.67 -19.10
CA PRO A 36 57.65 -16.82 -20.11
C PRO A 36 56.77 -16.79 -21.36
N SER A 37 56.38 -15.56 -21.66
CA SER A 37 55.75 -15.05 -22.85
C SER A 37 56.42 -15.48 -24.16
N GLU A 38 55.56 -15.68 -25.15
CA GLU A 38 55.74 -15.53 -26.60
C GLU A 38 57.15 -15.15 -27.11
N SER A 39 57.64 -15.97 -28.04
CA SER A 39 58.29 -15.42 -29.23
C SER A 39 57.59 -15.97 -30.47
N GLY A 40 56.74 -15.12 -31.04
CA GLY A 40 56.03 -15.41 -32.28
C GLY A 40 57.00 -15.58 -33.44
N LYS A 41 56.94 -16.75 -34.08
CA LYS A 41 57.35 -16.89 -35.48
C LYS A 41 56.25 -17.65 -36.22
N LYS A 42 55.47 -16.87 -36.95
CA LYS A 42 54.56 -17.33 -37.99
C LYS A 42 55.38 -18.08 -39.03
N PHE A 43 55.16 -19.38 -39.22
CA PHE A 43 55.48 -20.02 -40.49
C PHE A 43 54.35 -21.00 -40.88
N PRO A 44 53.69 -20.76 -42.03
CA PRO A 44 52.62 -21.60 -42.55
C PRO A 44 53.19 -22.82 -43.30
N TRP A 45 52.34 -23.48 -44.08
CA TRP A 45 52.65 -24.29 -45.27
C TRP A 45 53.51 -25.57 -45.10
N ALA A 46 52.81 -26.70 -45.21
CA ALA A 46 53.07 -27.77 -46.17
C ALA A 46 54.51 -28.30 -46.38
N THR A 47 54.60 -29.63 -46.41
CA THR A 47 55.63 -30.47 -47.06
C THR A 47 56.98 -30.65 -46.36
N SER A 48 57.17 -31.85 -45.79
CA SER A 48 58.27 -32.78 -46.13
C SER A 48 58.13 -34.03 -45.25
N LEU A 49 57.66 -35.14 -45.82
CA LEU A 49 58.53 -36.25 -46.26
C LEU A 49 59.51 -36.71 -45.16
N VAL A 50 59.07 -37.65 -44.32
CA VAL A 50 59.85 -38.86 -44.05
C VAL A 50 58.89 -40.04 -44.03
N ALA A 51 58.82 -40.73 -45.16
CA ALA A 51 58.47 -42.13 -45.17
C ALA A 51 59.48 -42.87 -44.30
N PHE A 52 59.13 -43.16 -43.04
CA PHE A 52 59.83 -44.16 -42.25
C PHE A 52 59.13 -45.50 -42.43
N LEU A 53 59.21 -45.99 -43.68
CA LEU A 53 59.14 -47.41 -43.97
C LEU A 53 60.45 -48.05 -43.47
N VAL A 54 60.44 -48.44 -42.20
CA VAL A 54 61.31 -49.48 -41.67
C VAL A 54 60.33 -50.54 -41.14
N GLY A 55 60.03 -51.62 -41.87
CA GLY A 55 60.96 -52.36 -42.71
C GLY A 55 61.94 -53.19 -41.88
N ILE A 56 61.53 -53.62 -40.68
CA ILE A 56 62.08 -54.78 -39.97
C ILE A 56 60.93 -55.80 -40.01
N GLY A 57 60.99 -56.93 -40.67
CA GLY A 57 62.12 -57.82 -40.87
C GLY A 57 61.54 -59.21 -40.58
N ALA A 58 60.91 -59.81 -41.58
CA ALA A 58 60.44 -61.19 -41.51
C ALA A 58 61.66 -62.10 -41.59
N ALA A 59 62.20 -62.51 -40.45
CA ALA A 59 63.10 -63.64 -40.35
C ALA A 59 62.88 -64.33 -39.00
N SER A 60 62.57 -65.63 -39.09
CA SER A 60 62.29 -66.57 -38.00
C SER A 60 60.83 -66.63 -37.53
N CYS A 61 60.08 -67.49 -38.21
CA CYS A 61 58.90 -68.16 -37.66
C CYS A 61 59.31 -68.96 -36.41
N GLY A 62 59.23 -68.32 -35.25
CA GLY A 62 58.89 -68.98 -34.00
C GLY A 62 57.45 -68.62 -33.69
N GLU A 63 56.52 -69.52 -33.95
CA GLU A 63 55.09 -69.36 -33.73
C GLU A 63 54.78 -69.42 -32.22
N THR A 64 55.25 -68.44 -31.45
CA THR A 64 54.81 -68.24 -30.07
C THR A 64 53.73 -67.18 -30.10
N LYS A 65 52.47 -67.62 -30.09
CA LYS A 65 51.29 -66.77 -29.98
C LYS A 65 51.46 -65.85 -28.76
N PRO A 66 51.68 -64.53 -28.91
CA PRO A 66 51.98 -63.64 -27.79
C PRO A 66 50.77 -63.43 -26.86
N THR A 67 49.62 -64.01 -27.22
CA THR A 67 48.36 -64.02 -26.47
C THR A 67 48.33 -65.05 -25.34
N GLU A 68 49.38 -65.86 -25.15
CA GLU A 68 49.46 -66.87 -24.07
C GLU A 68 50.33 -66.47 -22.88
N SER A 69 51.01 -65.32 -22.89
CA SER A 69 51.64 -64.84 -21.66
C SER A 69 50.56 -64.41 -20.67
N HIS A 70 50.64 -64.89 -19.43
CA HIS A 70 49.70 -64.56 -18.35
C HIS A 70 49.60 -63.03 -18.12
N GLU A 71 50.67 -62.31 -18.45
CA GLU A 71 50.77 -60.86 -18.38
C GLU A 71 49.86 -60.15 -19.40
N TYR A 72 49.80 -60.64 -20.64
CA TYR A 72 48.92 -60.06 -21.67
C TYR A 72 47.43 -60.22 -21.30
N LYS A 73 47.05 -61.38 -20.77
CA LYS A 73 45.66 -61.64 -20.32
C LYS A 73 45.28 -60.76 -19.12
N ASN A 74 46.20 -60.55 -18.17
CA ASN A 74 45.98 -59.63 -17.05
C ASN A 74 45.81 -58.18 -17.53
N LEU A 75 46.64 -57.76 -18.49
CA LEU A 75 46.56 -56.42 -19.07
C LEU A 75 45.28 -56.21 -19.90
N SER A 76 44.88 -57.19 -20.72
CA SER A 76 43.63 -57.13 -21.48
C SER A 76 42.40 -57.11 -20.57
N ALA A 77 42.42 -57.87 -19.46
CA ALA A 77 41.36 -57.85 -18.46
C ALA A 77 41.24 -56.47 -17.78
N LYS A 78 42.36 -55.87 -17.37
CA LYS A 78 42.39 -54.51 -16.80
C LYS A 78 41.88 -53.46 -17.79
N TYR A 79 42.18 -53.61 -19.09
CA TYR A 79 41.66 -52.70 -20.12
C TYR A 79 40.15 -52.81 -20.27
N SER A 80 39.58 -54.02 -20.31
CA SER A 80 38.12 -54.17 -20.34
C SER A 80 37.44 -53.70 -19.04
N ASP A 81 38.09 -53.92 -17.89
CA ASP A 81 37.57 -53.46 -16.58
C ASP A 81 37.53 -51.93 -16.53
N THR A 82 38.60 -51.26 -16.96
CA THR A 82 38.64 -49.79 -17.04
C THR A 82 37.64 -49.24 -18.06
N GLN A 83 37.38 -49.94 -19.17
CA GLN A 83 36.28 -49.56 -20.07
C GLN A 83 34.91 -49.69 -19.41
N ASN A 84 34.66 -50.76 -18.65
CA ASN A 84 33.41 -50.95 -17.91
C ASN A 84 33.22 -49.87 -16.82
N GLU A 85 34.29 -49.48 -16.13
CA GLU A 85 34.28 -48.38 -15.16
C GLU A 85 33.98 -47.04 -15.83
N LEU A 86 34.59 -46.72 -16.97
CA LEU A 86 34.30 -45.50 -17.72
C LEU A 86 32.83 -45.44 -18.16
N GLN A 87 32.27 -46.58 -18.59
CA GLN A 87 30.84 -46.67 -18.94
C GLN A 87 29.93 -46.42 -17.73
N ARG A 88 30.30 -46.94 -16.55
CA ARG A 88 29.56 -46.66 -15.29
C ARG A 88 29.59 -45.19 -14.92
N MET A 89 30.77 -44.57 -14.94
CA MET A 89 30.88 -43.13 -14.65
C MET A 89 30.10 -42.27 -15.66
N ARG A 90 30.05 -42.68 -16.94
CA ARG A 90 29.23 -42.01 -17.94
C ARG A 90 27.73 -42.11 -17.65
N MET A 91 27.25 -43.29 -17.24
CA MET A 91 25.86 -43.49 -16.84
C MET A 91 25.49 -42.66 -15.59
N GLU A 92 26.40 -42.58 -14.61
CA GLU A 92 26.23 -41.73 -13.43
C GLU A 92 26.19 -40.24 -13.79
N LEU A 93 27.06 -39.77 -14.69
CA LEU A 93 27.04 -38.40 -15.19
C LEU A 93 25.69 -38.07 -15.87
N ASP A 94 25.16 -38.99 -16.67
CA ASP A 94 23.90 -38.79 -17.38
C ASP A 94 22.70 -38.80 -16.41
N SER A 95 22.74 -39.64 -15.36
CA SER A 95 21.77 -39.59 -14.26
C SER A 95 21.84 -38.25 -13.50
N ALA A 96 23.04 -37.82 -13.11
CA ALA A 96 23.25 -36.56 -12.40
C ALA A 96 22.81 -35.34 -13.22
N LYS A 97 23.02 -35.37 -14.55
CA LYS A 97 22.48 -34.34 -15.46
C LYS A 97 20.95 -34.33 -15.50
N SER A 98 20.31 -35.50 -15.47
CA SER A 98 18.84 -35.61 -15.41
C SER A 98 18.28 -35.04 -14.11
N ASP A 99 18.95 -35.32 -12.99
CA ASP A 99 18.57 -34.79 -11.68
C ASP A 99 18.76 -33.27 -11.61
N LEU A 100 19.88 -32.75 -12.15
CA LEU A 100 20.11 -31.30 -12.26
C LEU A 100 19.04 -30.61 -13.11
N LYS A 101 18.64 -31.22 -14.23
CA LYS A 101 17.56 -30.69 -15.09
C LYS A 101 16.23 -30.64 -14.34
N THR A 102 15.92 -31.69 -13.58
CA THR A 102 14.69 -31.75 -12.76
C THR A 102 14.72 -30.71 -11.64
N ALA A 103 15.86 -30.54 -10.98
CA ALA A 103 16.06 -29.51 -9.96
C ALA A 103 15.91 -28.10 -10.53
N SER A 104 16.48 -27.83 -11.71
CA SER A 104 16.33 -26.55 -12.42
C SER A 104 14.87 -26.27 -12.76
N GLN A 105 14.15 -27.22 -13.35
CA GLN A 105 12.73 -27.05 -13.67
C GLN A 105 11.88 -26.77 -12.43
N LYS A 106 12.22 -27.42 -11.29
CA LYS A 106 11.53 -27.16 -10.03
C LYS A 106 11.83 -25.76 -9.48
N ALA A 107 13.05 -25.25 -9.65
CA ALA A 107 13.39 -23.87 -9.30
C ALA A 107 12.60 -22.87 -10.15
N ASP A 108 12.55 -23.06 -11.48
CA ASP A 108 11.79 -22.20 -12.39
C ASP A 108 10.28 -22.17 -12.04
N MET A 109 9.71 -23.33 -11.70
CA MET A 109 8.31 -23.41 -11.25
C MET A 109 8.10 -22.66 -9.93
N TRP A 110 9.02 -22.79 -8.98
CA TRP A 110 8.93 -22.10 -7.70
C TRP A 110 9.03 -20.58 -7.86
N ASP A 111 9.94 -20.11 -8.73
CA ASP A 111 10.07 -18.68 -9.04
C ASP A 111 8.79 -18.14 -9.67
N LYS A 112 8.19 -18.87 -10.62
CA LYS A 112 6.90 -18.52 -11.22
C LYS A 112 5.78 -18.46 -10.17
N GLU A 113 5.72 -19.42 -9.25
CA GLU A 113 4.76 -19.41 -8.15
C GLU A 113 4.96 -18.20 -7.23
N GLN A 114 6.21 -17.81 -6.95
CA GLN A 114 6.49 -16.60 -6.16
C GLN A 114 6.10 -15.32 -6.88
N GLU A 115 6.30 -15.23 -8.20
CA GLU A 115 5.86 -14.08 -9.00
C GLU A 115 4.34 -13.98 -9.04
N GLU A 116 3.64 -15.09 -9.27
CA GLU A 116 2.17 -15.13 -9.24
C GLU A 116 1.62 -14.77 -7.85
N LYS A 117 2.25 -15.25 -6.77
CA LYS A 117 1.88 -14.91 -5.40
C LYS A 117 2.11 -13.43 -5.09
N LYS A 118 3.25 -12.87 -5.49
CA LYS A 118 3.54 -11.43 -5.34
C LYS A 118 2.56 -10.57 -6.16
N ALA A 119 2.26 -10.97 -7.39
CA ALA A 119 1.28 -10.29 -8.23
C ALA A 119 -0.13 -10.35 -7.62
N ALA A 120 -0.52 -11.49 -7.03
CA ALA A 120 -1.79 -11.64 -6.32
C ALA A 120 -1.85 -10.77 -5.06
N GLU A 121 -0.77 -10.71 -4.27
CA GLU A 121 -0.67 -9.84 -3.09
C GLU A 121 -0.71 -8.36 -3.47
N GLU A 122 0.00 -7.95 -4.51
CA GLU A 122 -0.04 -6.57 -5.03
C GLU A 122 -1.44 -6.22 -5.53
N LYS A 123 -2.10 -7.13 -6.25
CA LYS A 123 -3.48 -6.93 -6.71
C LYS A 123 -4.45 -6.80 -5.53
N ALA A 124 -4.32 -7.66 -4.51
CA ALA A 124 -5.14 -7.58 -3.30
C ALA A 124 -4.88 -6.29 -2.51
N ALA A 125 -3.63 -5.82 -2.44
CA ALA A 125 -3.28 -4.56 -1.79
C ALA A 125 -3.86 -3.35 -2.54
N LYS A 126 -3.83 -3.36 -3.89
CA LYS A 126 -4.45 -2.31 -4.71
C LYS A 126 -5.97 -2.28 -4.54
N GLU A 127 -6.62 -3.43 -4.57
CA GLU A 127 -8.06 -3.53 -4.37
C GLU A 127 -8.46 -3.07 -2.96
N LYS A 128 -7.70 -3.45 -1.92
CA LYS A 128 -7.92 -2.98 -0.56
C LYS A 128 -7.73 -1.47 -0.44
N ALA A 129 -6.70 -0.90 -1.06
CA ALA A 129 -6.47 0.54 -1.07
C ALA A 129 -7.60 1.30 -1.79
N GLU A 130 -8.14 0.74 -2.88
CA GLU A 130 -9.30 1.31 -3.57
C GLU A 130 -10.57 1.23 -2.72
N GLN A 131 -10.81 0.11 -2.03
CA GLN A 131 -11.93 -0.03 -1.09
C GLN A 131 -11.81 0.94 0.09
N GLU A 132 -10.62 1.10 0.68
CA GLU A 132 -10.38 2.08 1.75
C GLU A 132 -10.59 3.51 1.26
N LYS A 133 -10.16 3.85 0.04
CA LYS A 133 -10.39 5.16 -0.56
C LYS A 133 -11.88 5.40 -0.84
N ALA A 134 -12.60 4.41 -1.38
CA ALA A 134 -14.02 4.49 -1.63
C ALA A 134 -14.81 4.66 -0.31
N GLU A 135 -14.40 3.97 0.75
CA GLU A 135 -15.02 4.12 2.07
C GLU A 135 -14.74 5.51 2.68
N GLN A 136 -13.51 6.03 2.54
CA GLN A 136 -13.19 7.40 2.97
C GLN A 136 -14.04 8.43 2.24
N GLU A 137 -14.24 8.28 0.92
CA GLU A 137 -15.09 9.17 0.14
C GLU A 137 -16.56 9.09 0.58
N ARG A 138 -17.06 7.88 0.91
CA ARG A 138 -18.42 7.70 1.45
C ARG A 138 -18.58 8.39 2.80
N VAL A 139 -17.63 8.21 3.72
CA VAL A 139 -17.63 8.84 5.05
C VAL A 139 -17.53 10.37 4.91
N GLU A 140 -16.71 10.88 4.00
CA GLU A 140 -16.60 12.31 3.74
C GLU A 140 -17.90 12.89 3.17
N ARG A 141 -18.55 12.17 2.25
CA ARG A 141 -19.84 12.57 1.69
C ARG A 141 -20.94 12.58 2.75
N GLU A 142 -20.99 11.58 3.62
CA GLU A 142 -21.95 11.53 4.73
C GLU A 142 -21.72 12.69 5.71
N LYS A 143 -20.46 12.97 6.06
CA LYS A 143 -20.11 14.12 6.91
C LYS A 143 -20.50 15.45 6.26
N ALA A 144 -20.25 15.62 4.96
CA ALA A 144 -20.66 16.80 4.23
C ALA A 144 -22.19 16.96 4.15
N GLU A 145 -22.93 15.85 4.06
CA GLU A 145 -24.39 15.85 4.09
C GLU A 145 -24.93 16.21 5.48
N GLN A 146 -24.34 15.67 6.55
CA GLN A 146 -24.69 16.04 7.93
C GLN A 146 -24.40 17.52 8.21
N GLU A 147 -23.27 18.05 7.73
CA GLU A 147 -22.94 19.47 7.87
C GLU A 147 -23.95 20.35 7.11
N LYS A 148 -24.31 19.97 5.87
CA LYS A 148 -25.36 20.67 5.11
C LYS A 148 -26.71 20.62 5.82
N ALA A 149 -27.09 19.47 6.37
CA ALA A 149 -28.33 19.32 7.14
C ALA A 149 -28.32 20.20 8.40
N ALA A 150 -27.21 20.27 9.12
CA ALA A 150 -27.05 21.14 10.29
C ALA A 150 -27.14 22.63 9.92
N GLN A 151 -26.51 23.03 8.82
CA GLN A 151 -26.60 24.41 8.30
C GLN A 151 -28.04 24.76 7.88
N GLN A 152 -28.74 23.86 7.20
CA GLN A 152 -30.14 24.05 6.82
C GLN A 152 -31.06 24.17 8.05
N ALA A 153 -30.88 23.31 9.05
CA ALA A 153 -31.63 23.39 10.30
C ALA A 153 -31.38 24.72 11.03
N ALA A 154 -30.14 25.20 11.07
CA ALA A 154 -29.80 26.50 11.65
C ALA A 154 -30.45 27.67 10.88
N GLN A 155 -30.47 27.63 9.55
CA GLN A 155 -31.14 28.63 8.72
C GLN A 155 -32.65 28.64 8.95
N GLN A 156 -33.29 27.48 9.02
CA GLN A 156 -34.72 27.37 9.33
C GLN A 156 -35.05 27.92 10.72
N ALA A 157 -34.23 27.60 11.73
CA ALA A 157 -34.40 28.15 13.08
C ALA A 157 -34.29 29.69 13.12
N GLN A 158 -33.34 30.27 12.36
CA GLN A 158 -33.23 31.73 12.22
C GLN A 158 -34.46 32.35 11.54
N GLN A 159 -34.98 31.73 10.48
CA GLN A 159 -36.19 32.21 9.80
C GLN A 159 -37.41 32.15 10.71
N GLN A 160 -37.58 31.06 11.47
CA GLN A 160 -38.67 30.94 12.44
C GLN A 160 -38.56 31.98 13.56
N ALA A 161 -37.35 32.23 14.08
CA ALA A 161 -37.13 33.28 15.06
C ALA A 161 -37.49 34.68 14.52
N GLN A 162 -37.14 34.98 13.27
CA GLN A 162 -37.52 36.25 12.62
C GLN A 162 -39.04 36.38 12.46
N GLN A 163 -39.74 35.31 12.04
CA GLN A 163 -41.20 35.32 11.94
C GLN A 163 -41.86 35.53 13.31
N GLN A 164 -41.32 34.91 14.36
CA GLN A 164 -41.84 35.09 15.73
C GLN A 164 -41.65 36.53 16.22
N ILE A 165 -40.51 37.17 15.91
CA ILE A 165 -40.28 38.59 16.23
C ILE A 165 -41.27 39.48 15.47
N GLN A 166 -41.52 39.22 14.18
CA GLN A 166 -42.49 39.98 13.39
C GLN A 166 -43.93 39.84 13.91
N GLN A 167 -44.38 38.62 14.23
CA GLN A 167 -45.71 38.40 14.81
C GLN A 167 -45.87 39.11 16.15
N ARG A 168 -44.84 39.04 17.01
CA ARG A 168 -44.87 39.71 18.32
C ARG A 168 -44.95 41.23 18.17
N SER A 169 -44.27 41.81 17.18
CA SER A 169 -44.33 43.25 16.91
C SER A 169 -45.67 43.70 16.33
N GLN A 170 -46.33 42.89 15.49
CA GLN A 170 -47.70 43.18 15.03
C GLN A 170 -48.74 43.13 16.17
N MET A 171 -48.58 42.20 17.11
CA MET A 171 -49.49 42.06 18.25
C MET A 171 -49.24 43.09 19.37
N SER A 172 -48.07 43.75 19.35
CA SER A 172 -47.69 44.83 20.27
C SER A 172 -47.86 46.23 19.66
N ALA A 173 -48.41 46.33 18.45
CA ALA A 173 -48.69 47.62 17.84
C ALA A 173 -49.68 48.37 18.73
N PRO A 174 -49.37 49.60 19.17
CA PRO A 174 -50.29 50.40 19.97
C PRO A 174 -51.61 50.51 19.19
N ALA A 175 -52.73 50.25 19.87
CA ALA A 175 -54.05 50.40 19.29
C ALA A 175 -54.12 51.79 18.62
N PRO A 176 -54.68 51.92 17.41
CA PRO A 176 -54.82 53.23 16.79
C PRO A 176 -55.55 54.11 17.79
N ASP A 177 -54.91 55.20 18.20
CA ASP A 177 -55.49 56.19 19.10
C ASP A 177 -56.78 56.71 18.45
N THR A 178 -57.91 56.09 18.81
CA THR A 178 -59.21 56.54 18.36
C THR A 178 -59.37 57.93 18.96
N TYR A 179 -59.36 58.96 18.11
CA TYR A 179 -59.57 60.35 18.50
C TYR A 179 -60.85 60.45 19.34
N ALA A 180 -60.71 60.49 20.68
CA ALA A 180 -61.83 60.47 21.60
C ALA A 180 -62.54 61.83 21.58
N TYR A 181 -63.70 61.96 20.94
CA TYR A 181 -64.40 63.25 20.90
C TYR A 181 -65.23 63.49 22.17
N TYR A 182 -64.85 64.48 22.98
CA TYR A 182 -65.58 64.84 24.21
C TYR A 182 -66.45 66.07 24.02
N GLN A 183 -67.77 66.01 24.17
CA GLN A 183 -68.63 67.20 23.96
C GLN A 183 -68.26 68.42 24.84
N ASN A 184 -67.85 68.20 26.09
CA ASN A 184 -67.47 69.25 27.05
C ASN A 184 -66.53 68.69 28.14
N CYS A 185 -66.03 69.56 29.03
CA CYS A 185 -65.17 69.16 30.13
C CYS A 185 -65.82 68.23 31.16
N ASP A 186 -67.16 68.27 31.30
CA ASP A 186 -67.86 67.35 32.20
C ASP A 186 -67.79 65.91 31.69
N ALA A 187 -67.90 65.71 30.37
CA ALA A 187 -67.69 64.41 29.75
C ALA A 187 -66.25 63.90 29.94
N VAL A 188 -65.25 64.80 29.92
CA VAL A 188 -63.84 64.47 30.17
C VAL A 188 -63.61 64.02 31.62
N ARG A 189 -64.17 64.77 32.59
CA ARG A 189 -64.08 64.44 34.01
C ARG A 189 -64.84 63.16 34.35
N ALA A 190 -66.04 62.97 33.79
CA ALA A 190 -66.83 61.75 33.97
C ALA A 190 -66.13 60.51 33.40
N ALA A 191 -65.35 60.68 32.33
CA ALA A 191 -64.49 59.63 31.77
C ALA A 191 -63.17 59.43 32.54
N GLY A 192 -62.90 60.22 33.58
CA GLY A 192 -61.69 60.13 34.39
C GLY A 192 -60.41 60.51 33.66
N ARG A 193 -60.50 61.34 32.61
CA ARG A 193 -59.36 61.72 31.73
C ARG A 193 -58.91 63.17 31.85
N ALA A 194 -59.47 63.92 32.79
CA ALA A 194 -59.01 65.29 33.08
C ALA A 194 -57.79 65.26 34.01
N PRO A 195 -56.79 66.14 33.82
CA PRO A 195 -56.67 67.12 32.73
C PRO A 195 -56.24 66.50 31.38
N LEU A 196 -56.70 67.08 30.28
CA LEU A 196 -56.31 66.66 28.92
C LEU A 196 -55.17 67.53 28.39
N TYR A 197 -54.07 66.92 28.00
CA TYR A 197 -52.91 67.64 27.46
C TYR A 197 -52.94 67.72 25.93
N ALA A 198 -52.38 68.81 25.39
CA ALA A 198 -52.17 68.94 23.95
C ALA A 198 -51.43 67.72 23.36
N GLY A 199 -51.97 67.16 22.28
CA GLY A 199 -51.46 65.95 21.64
C GLY A 199 -52.06 64.63 22.17
N GLN A 200 -52.80 64.66 23.28
CA GLN A 200 -53.55 63.47 23.71
C GLN A 200 -54.82 63.26 22.88
N PRO A 201 -55.24 61.99 22.69
CA PRO A 201 -56.51 61.68 22.02
C PRO A 201 -57.69 62.37 22.73
N GLY A 202 -58.34 63.29 22.02
CA GLY A 202 -59.51 64.01 22.49
C GLY A 202 -59.31 65.42 23.02
N TYR A 203 -58.07 65.91 23.05
CA TYR A 203 -57.79 67.33 23.24
C TYR A 203 -58.31 68.15 22.05
N ARG A 204 -58.93 69.31 22.33
CA ARG A 204 -59.20 70.36 21.35
C ARG A 204 -59.13 71.73 22.02
N SER A 205 -58.75 72.75 21.26
CA SER A 205 -58.69 74.13 21.75
C SER A 205 -60.02 74.63 22.34
N ALA A 206 -61.17 74.15 21.84
CA ALA A 206 -62.47 74.56 22.40
C ALA A 206 -62.79 73.99 23.80
N LEU A 207 -61.99 73.05 24.33
CA LEU A 207 -62.09 72.56 25.73
C LEU A 207 -61.10 73.28 26.65
N ASP A 208 -60.13 73.96 26.07
CA ASP A 208 -59.06 74.70 26.73
C ASP A 208 -59.44 76.19 26.72
N ARG A 209 -60.01 76.67 27.83
CA ARG A 209 -60.63 78.00 27.85
C ARG A 209 -59.59 79.11 27.75
N ASP A 210 -58.41 78.89 28.31
CA ASP A 210 -57.30 79.83 28.43
C ASP A 210 -56.14 79.55 27.46
N HIS A 211 -56.20 78.44 26.72
CA HIS A 211 -55.28 78.06 25.64
C HIS A 211 -53.85 77.81 26.11
N ASP A 212 -53.68 77.27 27.32
CA ASP A 212 -52.37 76.98 27.91
C ASP A 212 -51.82 75.59 27.53
N GLY A 213 -52.64 74.78 26.84
CA GLY A 213 -52.32 73.41 26.44
C GLY A 213 -52.83 72.33 27.39
N ILE A 214 -53.59 72.71 28.43
CA ILE A 214 -54.19 71.84 29.44
C ILE A 214 -55.72 72.09 29.49
N ALA A 215 -56.48 71.24 28.82
CA ALA A 215 -57.93 71.34 28.83
C ALA A 215 -58.55 70.74 30.11
N CYS A 216 -59.63 71.36 30.57
CA CYS A 216 -60.53 70.87 31.62
C CYS A 216 -59.91 70.73 33.02
N GLU A 217 -59.04 71.67 33.40
CA GLU A 217 -58.64 71.96 34.78
C GLU A 217 -59.83 72.21 35.74
#